data_AF-A0A9X9LDX2-F1
#
_entry.id   AF-A0A9X9LDX2-F1
#
_cell.length_a   1.000
_cell.length_b   1.000
_cell.length_c   1.000
_cell.angle_alpha   90.00
_cell.angle_beta   90.00
_cell.angle_gamma   90.00
#
_symmetry.space_group_name_H-M   'P 1'
#
loop_
_entity.id
_entity.type
_entity.pdbx_description
1 polymer ?
#
loop_
_entity_poly.entity_id
_entity_poly.type
_entity_poly.pdbx_seq_one_letter_code
_entity_poly.pdbx_strand_id
1 'polypeptide(L)' 'MTEGRRCQVHLLDDRKLELLVQPKLLAKELLDLVASHFNLKEKEYFGIAFTDET' A
#
# COMPACT_ATOMS: atom_id res chain seq x y z
N MET A 1 15.99 -15.87 6.08
CA MET A 1 15.16 -15.85 4.86
C MET A 1 13.98 -14.98 5.19
N THR A 2 13.99 -13.72 4.77
CA THR A 2 12.96 -12.76 5.20
C THR A 2 11.80 -12.89 4.22
N GLU A 3 10.89 -13.82 4.49
CA GLU A 3 9.62 -13.91 3.78
C GLU A 3 8.89 -12.57 3.95
N GLY A 4 8.91 -11.76 2.89
CA GLY A 4 8.12 -10.53 2.83
C GLY A 4 6.64 -10.86 2.97
N ARG A 5 5.89 -10.04 3.71
CA ARG A 5 4.44 -10.15 3.77
C ARG A 5 3.87 -9.66 2.44
N ARG A 6 2.96 -10.42 1.84
CA ARG A 6 2.21 -9.95 0.67
C ARG A 6 1.13 -9.00 1.17
N CYS A 7 1.20 -7.76 0.73
CA CYS A 7 0.16 -6.76 0.92
C CYS A 7 -0.53 -6.52 -0.41
N GLN A 8 -1.85 -6.59 -0.42
CA GLN A 8 -2.68 -6.23 -1.56
C GLN A 8 -3.35 -4.89 -1.26
N VAL A 9 -3.12 -3.90 -2.11
CA VAL A 9 -3.72 -2.57 -2.00
C VAL A 9 -4.73 -2.40 -3.11
N HIS A 10 -5.96 -2.04 -2.74
CA HIS A 10 -7.00 -1.72 -3.69
C HIS A 10 -6.87 -0.25 -4.10
N LEU A 11 -6.74 -0.01 -5.40
CA LEU A 11 -6.60 1.32 -5.97
C LEU A 11 -7.99 1.86 -6.34
N LEU A 12 -8.06 3.19 -6.52
CA LEU A 12 -9.29 3.88 -6.92
C LEU A 12 -9.78 3.48 -8.33
N ASP A 13 -8.91 2.92 -9.16
CA ASP A 13 -9.20 2.43 -10.52
C ASP A 13 -9.69 0.96 -10.54
N ASP A 14 -10.13 0.42 -9.39
CA ASP A 14 -10.49 -1.00 -9.19
C ASP A 14 -9.31 -1.99 -9.35
N ARG A 15 -8.13 -1.48 -9.66
CA ARG A 15 -6.90 -2.28 -9.77
C ARG A 15 -6.41 -2.73 -8.40
N LYS A 16 -5.93 -3.96 -8.33
CA LYS A 16 -5.25 -4.51 -7.15
C LYS A 16 -3.75 -4.46 -7.36
N LEU A 17 -3.04 -3.77 -6.47
CA LEU A 17 -1.59 -3.76 -6.43
C LEU A 17 -1.12 -4.77 -5.39
N GLU A 18 -0.34 -5.76 -5.81
CA GLU A 18 0.31 -6.70 -4.91
C GLU A 18 1.76 -6.28 -4.69
N LEU A 19 2.16 -6.14 -3.43
CA LEU A 19 3.51 -5.74 -3.04
C LEU A 19 4.03 -6.64 -1.92
N LEU A 20 5.30 -7.00 -2.02
CA LEU A 20 6.02 -7.69 -0.96
C LEU A 20 6.61 -6.66 -0.01
N VAL A 21 6.08 -6.60 1.20
CA VAL A 21 6.52 -5.67 2.24
C VAL A 21 7.29 -6.38 3.33
N GLN A 22 8.24 -5.69 3.95
CA GLN A 22 8.95 -6.27 5.08
C GLN A 22 8.02 -6.36 6.30
N PRO A 23 8.17 -7.37 7.18
CA PRO A 23 7.31 -7.58 8.35
C PRO A 23 7.39 -6.48 9.44
N LYS A 24 8.00 -5.33 9.16
CA LYS A 24 8.07 -4.12 10.00
C LYS A 24 7.74 -2.84 9.22
N LEU A 25 7.16 -2.97 8.02
CA LEU A 25 6.84 -1.84 7.18
C LEU A 25 5.66 -1.06 7.79
N LEU A 26 5.83 0.25 7.96
CA LEU A 26 4.78 1.12 8.48
C LEU A 26 3.75 1.44 7.39
N ALA A 27 2.50 1.68 7.78
CA ALA A 27 1.45 2.09 6.85
C ALA A 27 1.85 3.34 6.04
N LYS A 28 2.54 4.29 6.67
CA LYS A 28 3.08 5.48 5.97
C LYS A 28 4.02 5.11 4.81
N GLU A 29 4.92 4.15 5.03
CA GLU A 29 5.86 3.68 4.01
C GLU A 29 5.13 2.93 2.89
N LEU A 30 4.07 2.20 3.24
CA LEU A 30 3.21 1.52 2.26
C LEU A 30 2.50 2.53 1.36
N LEU A 31 1.98 3.61 1.95
CA LEU A 31 1.34 4.69 1.22
C LEU A 31 2.35 5.41 0.32
N ASP A 32 3.55 5.68 0.83
CA ASP A 32 4.60 6.34 0.05
C ASP A 32 5.05 5.49 -1.14
N LEU A 33 5.17 4.17 -0.96
CA LEU A 33 5.46 3.22 -2.06
C LEU A 33 4.38 3.24 -3.14
N VAL A 34 3.10 3.15 -2.75
CA VAL A 34 1.98 3.20 -3.70
C VAL A 34 1.93 4.57 -4.37
N ALA A 35 2.05 5.66 -3.61
CA ALA A 35 2.02 7.02 -4.13
C ALA A 35 3.18 7.27 -5.11
N SER A 36 4.38 6.80 -4.79
CA SER A 36 5.55 6.91 -5.67
C SER A 36 5.37 6.08 -6.95
N HIS A 37 4.84 4.86 -6.86
CA HIS A 37 4.55 4.01 -8.01
C HIS A 37 3.54 4.65 -8.99
N PHE A 38 2.53 5.36 -8.47
CA PHE A 38 1.54 6.08 -9.28
C PHE A 38 1.93 7.53 -9.58
N ASN A 39 3.11 7.97 -9.14
CA ASN A 39 3.60 9.34 -9.26
C ASN A 39 2.57 10.37 -8.73
N LEU A 40 1.89 10.02 -7.65
CA LEU A 40 0.82 10.79 -7.01
C LEU A 40 1.38 12.12 -6.50
N LYS A 41 1.01 13.23 -7.12
CA LYS A 41 1.47 14.58 -6.72
C LYS A 41 0.91 15.02 -5.37
N GLU A 42 -0.29 14.58 -5.03
CA GLU A 42 -1.10 15.05 -3.90
C GLU A 42 -1.25 14.00 -2.81
N LYS A 43 -0.18 13.25 -2.50
CA LYS A 43 -0.21 12.11 -1.54
C LYS A 43 -0.76 12.43 -0.15
N GLU A 44 -0.76 13.71 0.25
CA GLU A 44 -1.36 14.20 1.50
C GLU A 44 -2.89 14.09 1.55
N TYR A 45 -3.55 14.04 0.39
CA TYR A 45 -4.99 13.83 0.27
C TYR A 45 -5.39 12.35 0.25
N PHE A 46 -4.41 11.45 0.18
CA PHE A 46 -4.64 10.02 0.10
C PHE A 46 -4.23 9.37 1.42
N GLY A 47 -4.99 8.36 1.80
CA GLY A 47 -4.71 7.51 2.95
C GLY A 47 -4.89 6.05 2.56
N ILE A 48 -4.44 5.15 3.43
CA ILE A 48 -4.75 3.74 3.29
C ILE A 48 -5.91 3.46 4.23
N ALA A 49 -6.99 2.92 3.69
CA ALA A 49 -8.06 2.32 4.48
C ALA A 49 -7.85 0.80 4.47
N PHE A 50 -8.04 0.19 5.63
CA PHE A 50 -8.13 -1.25 5.75
C PHE A 50 -9.53 -1.58 6.25
N THR A 51 -10.24 -2.40 5.50
CA THR A 51 -11.50 -3.01 5.94
C THR A 51 -11.16 -4.39 6.49
N ASP A 52 -11.34 -4.56 7.80
CA ASP A 52 -11.31 -5.87 8.41
C ASP A 52 -12.61 -6.60 8.02
N GLU A 53 -12.53 -7.53 7.07
CA GLU A 53 -13.62 -8.50 6.84
C GLU A 53 -13.53 -9.55 7.95
N THR A 54 -14.20 -9.29 9.07
CA THR A 54 -14.40 -10.26 10.16
C THR A 54 -15.42 -11.32 9.74
#